data_AF-Q6AIP5-F1
#
_entry.id   AF-Q6AIP5-F1
#
_cell.length_a   1.000
_cell.length_b   1.000
_cell.length_c   1.000
_cell.angle_alpha   90.00
_cell.angle_beta   90.00
_cell.angle_gamma   90.00
#
_symmetry.space_group_name_H-M   'P 1'
#
loop_
_entity.id
_entity.type
_entity.pdbx_description
1 polymer ?
#
loop_
_entity_poly.entity_id
_entity_poly.type
_entity_poly.pdbx_seq_one_letter_code
_entity_poly.pdbx_strand_id
1 'polypeptide(L)'
;MRMNYIIPEYRHLIVSNLCSVLNTSIDGLYVTDRHGMTIAINRTYEQLSGLKAKDVLGKNIKDLVDDGTFDTALNPDIVTSGKSMTRVQVTSKGRRVLLVGHPIFDYDEDVELVVTFVRDVTVMSRFQSQINHQRDMIEKFSSNIQKLSVQKQIITESPLMQKLLGVLDRVASTDATVLLLGETGVGKDVLAHRIHERSDRANKPFFKVDCTSIPENLIESELFGYVAGAFSGASSKGKAGFFEIADKGTLFLDEIGELPLPMQGRLLRALQDGEIVRVGSTQPRAVDVRIIAATNRDLEQEVVAGNFRSDLFYRLRVAVVHVPALRERQEDILPLIQFFLERFYQKYKKTIRLFPTAEEALLQYAWPGNVRELENLIHSLVVTSLEGVIREEDLPPAMQCAKRKLDNSAVGLQANYANFEGKSLKEIMAELEKDVLLEALKVHGSIAKVAKVMNVNRTTIFRKIRKYTDGEVS
;
A
#
# COMPACT_ATOMS: atom_id res chain seq x y z
N MET A 1 20.34 -55.52 -35.14
CA MET A 1 20.32 -56.71 -34.26
C MET A 1 19.66 -56.29 -32.94
N ARG A 2 18.43 -56.75 -32.64
CA ARG A 2 17.79 -56.45 -31.35
C ARG A 2 18.67 -57.05 -30.23
N MET A 3 19.11 -56.21 -29.30
CA MET A 3 19.94 -56.64 -28.18
C MET A 3 19.10 -57.55 -27.28
N ASN A 4 19.50 -58.82 -27.13
CA ASN A 4 18.79 -59.77 -26.27
C ASN A 4 19.17 -59.52 -24.82
N TYR A 5 18.31 -58.84 -24.07
CA TYR A 5 18.50 -58.55 -22.65
C TYR A 5 18.22 -59.75 -21.72
N ILE A 6 17.97 -60.93 -22.28
CA ILE A 6 17.69 -62.18 -21.55
C ILE A 6 18.73 -63.22 -21.97
N ILE A 7 19.43 -63.77 -20.98
CA ILE A 7 20.35 -64.90 -21.18
C ILE A 7 19.55 -66.09 -21.74
N PRO A 8 19.95 -66.69 -22.89
CA PRO A 8 19.15 -67.70 -23.61
C PRO A 8 18.64 -68.85 -22.74
N GLU A 9 19.48 -69.37 -21.83
CA GLU A 9 19.16 -70.49 -20.93
C GLU A 9 18.01 -70.18 -19.96
N TYR A 10 17.81 -68.90 -19.62
CA TYR A 10 16.78 -68.45 -18.67
C TYR A 10 15.52 -67.91 -19.35
N ARG A 11 15.42 -67.97 -20.68
CA ARG A 11 14.22 -67.49 -21.41
C ARG A 11 12.94 -68.16 -20.94
N HIS A 12 12.97 -69.47 -20.73
CA HIS A 12 11.81 -70.22 -20.23
C HIS A 12 11.34 -69.68 -18.87
N LEU A 13 12.27 -69.34 -17.96
CA LEU A 13 11.96 -68.82 -16.62
C LEU A 13 11.24 -67.46 -16.68
N ILE A 14 11.65 -66.58 -17.58
CA ILE A 14 11.01 -65.27 -17.76
C ILE A 14 9.65 -65.42 -18.44
N VAL A 15 9.54 -66.24 -19.49
CA VAL A 15 8.28 -66.47 -20.20
C VAL A 15 7.23 -67.10 -19.28
N SER A 16 7.61 -68.11 -18.47
CA SER A 16 6.69 -68.77 -17.53
C SER A 16 6.20 -67.84 -16.42
N ASN A 17 6.99 -66.81 -16.07
CA ASN A 17 6.67 -65.86 -15.00
C ASN A 17 6.30 -64.47 -15.52
N LEU A 18 6.01 -64.32 -16.82
CA LEU A 18 5.79 -63.02 -17.44
C LEU A 18 4.67 -62.23 -16.74
N CYS A 19 3.57 -62.88 -16.40
CA CYS A 19 2.47 -62.25 -15.66
C CYS A 19 2.90 -61.76 -14.28
N SER A 20 3.72 -62.53 -13.56
CA SER A 20 4.27 -62.13 -12.26
C SER A 20 5.17 -60.90 -12.40
N VAL A 21 6.00 -60.84 -13.44
CA VAL A 21 6.87 -59.70 -13.74
C VAL A 21 6.05 -58.45 -14.11
N LEU A 22 5.01 -58.58 -14.93
CA LEU A 22 4.14 -57.44 -15.27
C LEU A 22 3.41 -56.89 -14.03
N ASN A 23 3.09 -57.75 -13.06
CA ASN A 23 2.42 -57.37 -11.82
C ASN A 23 3.32 -56.69 -10.78
N THR A 24 4.65 -56.68 -10.94
CA THR A 24 5.54 -55.89 -10.07
C THR A 24 5.69 -54.44 -10.51
N SER A 25 5.18 -54.08 -11.70
CA SER A 25 5.22 -52.71 -12.21
C SER A 25 4.39 -51.75 -11.36
N ILE A 26 4.99 -50.60 -11.04
CA ILE A 26 4.32 -49.45 -10.38
C ILE A 26 3.27 -48.82 -11.31
N ASP A 27 3.44 -49.01 -12.62
CA ASP A 27 2.52 -48.50 -13.63
C ASP A 27 1.44 -49.55 -13.95
N GLY A 28 0.23 -49.06 -14.25
CA GLY A 28 -0.78 -49.89 -14.90
C GLY A 28 -0.32 -50.25 -16.30
N LEU A 29 -0.41 -51.51 -16.68
CA LEU A 29 -0.06 -52.01 -18.01
C LEU A 29 -1.30 -52.49 -18.73
N TYR A 30 -1.44 -52.07 -19.98
CA TYR A 30 -2.50 -52.48 -20.90
C TYR A 30 -1.91 -52.81 -22.27
N VAL A 31 -2.04 -54.05 -22.71
CA VAL A 31 -1.44 -54.57 -23.94
C VAL A 31 -2.52 -54.91 -24.93
N THR A 32 -2.37 -54.41 -26.15
CA THR A 32 -3.28 -54.66 -27.28
C THR A 32 -2.53 -55.20 -28.49
N ASP A 33 -3.22 -55.93 -29.35
CA ASP A 33 -2.69 -56.31 -30.67
C ASP A 33 -2.80 -55.15 -31.67
N ARG A 34 -2.32 -55.39 -32.90
CA ARG A 34 -2.42 -54.42 -34.01
C ARG A 34 -3.84 -54.05 -34.44
N HIS A 35 -4.84 -54.83 -34.07
CA HIS A 35 -6.26 -54.59 -34.38
C HIS A 35 -7.02 -53.95 -33.21
N GLY A 36 -6.35 -53.70 -32.09
CA GLY A 36 -6.95 -53.11 -30.88
C GLY A 36 -7.58 -54.14 -29.95
N MET A 37 -7.36 -55.44 -30.16
CA MET A 37 -7.81 -56.50 -29.24
C MET A 37 -6.98 -56.47 -27.96
N THR A 38 -7.65 -56.51 -26.81
CA THR A 38 -6.99 -56.50 -25.51
C THR A 38 -6.41 -57.87 -25.17
N ILE A 39 -5.08 -57.97 -25.13
CA ILE A 39 -4.35 -59.21 -24.88
C ILE A 39 -4.06 -59.40 -23.40
N ALA A 40 -3.57 -58.36 -22.72
CA ALA A 40 -3.13 -58.47 -21.33
C ALA A 40 -3.28 -57.17 -20.57
N ILE A 41 -3.56 -57.29 -19.28
CA ILE A 41 -3.47 -56.20 -18.30
C ILE A 41 -2.76 -56.69 -17.05
N ASN A 42 -2.18 -55.79 -16.26
CA ASN A 42 -1.64 -56.12 -14.94
C ASN A 42 -2.58 -55.71 -13.79
N ARG A 43 -2.31 -56.21 -12.59
CA ARG A 43 -3.07 -55.90 -11.37
C ARG A 43 -3.09 -54.40 -11.04
N THR A 44 -1.99 -53.70 -11.31
CA THR A 44 -1.88 -52.26 -11.08
C THR A 44 -2.88 -51.48 -11.94
N TYR A 45 -3.10 -51.90 -13.19
CA TYR A 45 -4.11 -51.31 -14.07
C TYR A 45 -5.53 -51.47 -13.51
N GLU A 46 -5.88 -52.65 -12.99
CA GLU A 46 -7.20 -52.88 -12.35
C GLU A 46 -7.42 -51.95 -11.15
N GLN A 47 -6.37 -51.70 -10.35
CA GLN A 47 -6.43 -50.81 -9.20
C GLN A 47 -6.58 -49.34 -9.58
N LEU A 48 -5.91 -48.91 -10.66
CA LEU A 48 -5.94 -47.53 -11.16
C LEU A 48 -7.24 -47.19 -11.87
N SER A 49 -7.69 -48.06 -12.77
CA SER A 49 -8.92 -47.88 -13.56
C SER A 49 -10.18 -48.28 -12.80
N GLY A 50 -10.09 -49.26 -11.91
CA GLY A 50 -11.23 -49.88 -11.25
C GLY A 50 -11.95 -50.94 -12.07
N LEU A 51 -11.49 -51.24 -13.29
CA LEU A 51 -12.00 -52.31 -14.15
C LEU A 51 -11.34 -53.64 -13.80
N LYS A 52 -12.06 -54.75 -13.93
CA LYS A 52 -11.45 -56.09 -13.76
C LYS A 52 -10.99 -56.64 -15.11
N ALA A 53 -10.01 -57.54 -15.08
CA ALA A 53 -9.46 -58.19 -16.27
C ALA A 53 -10.55 -58.83 -17.14
N LYS A 54 -11.52 -59.50 -16.51
CA LYS A 54 -12.68 -60.10 -17.20
C LYS A 54 -13.55 -59.11 -17.98
N ASP A 55 -13.48 -57.82 -17.63
CA ASP A 55 -14.33 -56.79 -18.23
C ASP A 55 -13.70 -56.23 -19.52
N VAL A 56 -12.39 -56.42 -19.72
CA VAL A 56 -11.61 -55.81 -20.82
C VAL A 56 -10.82 -56.83 -21.67
N LEU A 57 -10.37 -57.95 -21.09
CA LEU A 57 -9.63 -58.97 -21.83
C LEU A 57 -10.48 -59.56 -22.96
N GLY A 58 -9.90 -59.67 -24.16
CA GLY A 58 -10.60 -60.20 -25.34
C GLY A 58 -11.64 -59.25 -25.94
N LYS A 59 -11.70 -57.98 -25.50
CA LYS A 59 -12.52 -56.95 -26.15
C LYS A 59 -11.67 -56.01 -26.99
N ASN A 60 -12.28 -55.46 -28.05
CA ASN A 60 -11.65 -54.44 -28.86
C ASN A 60 -11.71 -53.08 -28.17
N ILE A 61 -10.62 -52.32 -28.23
CA ILE A 61 -10.53 -51.00 -27.62
C ILE A 61 -11.47 -49.98 -28.26
N LYS A 62 -11.86 -50.16 -29.53
CA LYS A 62 -12.86 -49.31 -30.20
C LYS A 62 -14.23 -49.49 -29.56
N ASP A 63 -14.64 -50.74 -29.34
CA ASP A 63 -15.91 -51.05 -28.67
C ASP A 63 -15.95 -50.48 -27.25
N LEU A 64 -14.82 -50.52 -26.53
CA LEU A 64 -14.68 -49.95 -25.19
C LEU A 64 -14.67 -48.42 -25.17
N VAL A 65 -14.37 -47.77 -26.30
CA VAL A 65 -14.54 -46.31 -26.44
C VAL A 65 -16.00 -45.98 -26.78
N ASP A 66 -16.59 -46.74 -27.70
CA ASP A 66 -17.96 -46.53 -28.17
C ASP A 66 -19.01 -46.80 -27.08
N ASP A 67 -18.75 -47.75 -26.18
CA ASP A 67 -19.61 -48.04 -25.01
C ASP A 67 -19.39 -47.09 -23.82
N GLY A 68 -18.46 -46.13 -23.97
CA GLY A 68 -18.14 -45.12 -22.95
C GLY A 68 -17.29 -45.64 -21.79
N THR A 69 -16.77 -46.86 -21.84
CA THR A 69 -15.84 -47.38 -20.83
C THR A 69 -14.52 -46.59 -20.84
N PHE A 70 -14.08 -46.14 -22.01
CA PHE A 70 -12.90 -45.29 -22.21
C PHE A 70 -13.24 -44.01 -22.98
N ASP A 71 -12.81 -42.86 -22.45
CA ASP A 71 -12.92 -41.59 -23.18
C ASP A 71 -12.08 -41.54 -24.48
N THR A 72 -10.99 -42.31 -24.54
CA THR A 72 -10.05 -42.30 -25.67
C THR A 72 -9.16 -43.55 -25.69
N ALA A 73 -8.63 -43.90 -26.86
CA ALA A 73 -7.69 -45.00 -27.06
C ALA A 73 -6.43 -44.54 -27.81
N LEU A 74 -5.27 -45.13 -27.47
CA LEU A 74 -3.99 -44.84 -28.14
C LEU A 74 -3.66 -45.78 -29.30
N ASN A 75 -4.24 -46.99 -29.31
CA ASN A 75 -3.85 -48.05 -30.24
C ASN A 75 -3.97 -47.64 -31.73
N PRO A 76 -5.09 -47.07 -32.22
CA PRO A 76 -5.21 -46.75 -33.66
C PRO A 76 -4.16 -45.74 -34.14
N ASP A 77 -3.88 -44.73 -33.33
CA ASP A 77 -2.91 -43.68 -33.65
C ASP A 77 -1.47 -44.22 -33.64
N ILE A 78 -1.14 -45.12 -32.70
CA ILE A 78 0.19 -45.74 -32.59
C ILE A 78 0.43 -46.74 -33.71
N VAL A 79 -0.57 -47.58 -34.05
CA VAL A 79 -0.45 -48.55 -35.15
C VAL A 79 -0.26 -47.83 -36.49
N THR A 80 -0.96 -46.72 -36.71
CA THR A 80 -0.83 -45.93 -37.95
C THR A 80 0.49 -45.16 -38.02
N SER A 81 0.93 -44.59 -36.90
CA SER A 81 2.13 -43.73 -36.89
C SER A 81 3.44 -44.50 -36.70
N GLY A 82 3.39 -45.72 -36.14
CA GLY A 82 4.56 -46.48 -35.71
C GLY A 82 5.37 -45.80 -34.60
N LYS A 83 4.83 -44.78 -33.91
CA LYS A 83 5.56 -43.98 -32.92
C LYS A 83 4.92 -44.08 -31.54
N SER A 84 5.75 -43.90 -30.51
CA SER A 84 5.26 -43.80 -29.13
C SER A 84 4.43 -42.54 -28.94
N MET A 85 3.32 -42.63 -28.20
CA MET A 85 2.39 -41.52 -28.00
C MET A 85 1.99 -41.39 -26.54
N THR A 86 1.69 -40.16 -26.14
CA THR A 86 1.30 -39.81 -24.76
C THR A 86 -0.02 -39.07 -24.77
N ARG A 87 -0.95 -39.46 -23.90
CA ARG A 87 -2.27 -38.80 -23.78
C ARG A 87 -2.75 -38.82 -22.33
N VAL A 88 -3.52 -37.81 -21.94
CA VAL A 88 -4.17 -37.78 -20.62
C VAL A 88 -5.60 -38.27 -20.78
N GLN A 89 -6.01 -39.19 -19.92
CA GLN A 89 -7.37 -39.73 -19.85
C GLN A 89 -7.95 -39.48 -18.46
N VAL A 90 -9.27 -39.29 -18.37
CA VAL A 90 -9.99 -39.35 -17.10
C VAL A 90 -10.64 -40.73 -17.00
N THR A 91 -10.37 -41.43 -15.92
CA THR A 91 -11.01 -42.73 -15.66
C THR A 91 -12.47 -42.52 -15.23
N SER A 92 -13.31 -43.55 -15.34
CA SER A 92 -14.70 -43.53 -14.88
C SER A 92 -14.88 -43.15 -13.40
N LYS A 93 -13.82 -43.29 -12.58
CA LYS A 93 -13.78 -42.85 -11.16
C LYS A 93 -13.27 -41.42 -10.96
N GLY A 94 -13.12 -40.63 -12.03
CA GLY A 94 -12.69 -39.23 -11.96
C GLY A 94 -11.19 -39.01 -11.70
N ARG A 95 -10.36 -40.06 -11.77
CA ARG A 95 -8.89 -39.92 -11.67
C ARG A 95 -8.30 -39.53 -13.01
N ARG A 96 -7.36 -38.58 -13.00
CA ARG A 96 -6.59 -38.21 -14.20
C ARG A 96 -5.37 -39.10 -14.32
N VAL A 97 -5.30 -39.86 -15.41
CA VAL A 97 -4.20 -40.77 -15.72
C VAL A 97 -3.45 -40.34 -16.97
N LEU A 98 -2.12 -40.48 -16.95
CA LEU A 98 -1.26 -40.33 -18.12
C LEU A 98 -1.08 -41.70 -18.76
N LEU A 99 -1.49 -41.81 -20.02
CA LEU A 99 -1.26 -42.95 -20.89
C LEU A 99 0.00 -42.70 -21.72
N VAL A 100 0.95 -43.63 -21.69
CA VAL A 100 2.10 -43.64 -22.59
C VAL A 100 2.13 -44.96 -23.32
N GLY A 101 1.85 -44.94 -24.63
CA GLY A 101 1.83 -46.12 -25.47
C GLY A 101 3.10 -46.27 -26.30
N HIS A 102 3.61 -47.49 -26.38
CA HIS A 102 4.78 -47.85 -27.17
C HIS A 102 4.45 -49.01 -28.13
N PRO A 103 4.79 -48.90 -29.43
CA PRO A 103 4.66 -50.01 -30.37
C PRO A 103 5.77 -51.05 -30.16
N ILE A 104 5.42 -52.32 -30.28
CA ILE A 104 6.33 -53.46 -30.42
C ILE A 104 6.15 -53.97 -31.84
N PHE A 105 7.27 -54.13 -32.55
CA PHE A 105 7.28 -54.52 -33.95
C PHE A 105 7.61 -56.00 -34.13
N ASP A 106 7.05 -56.63 -35.15
CA ASP A 106 7.41 -57.99 -35.58
C ASP A 106 8.75 -58.01 -36.34
N TYR A 107 9.01 -59.09 -37.09
CA TYR A 107 10.21 -59.25 -37.92
C TYR A 107 10.16 -58.43 -39.22
N ASP A 108 8.98 -58.08 -39.71
CA ASP A 108 8.74 -57.34 -40.95
C ASP A 108 8.64 -55.82 -40.71
N GLU A 109 8.99 -55.36 -39.50
CA GLU A 109 8.90 -53.97 -39.00
C GLU A 109 7.47 -53.43 -38.89
N ASP A 110 6.49 -54.32 -38.88
CA ASP A 110 5.09 -54.01 -38.68
C ASP A 110 4.75 -53.97 -37.18
N VAL A 111 3.85 -53.07 -36.76
CA VAL A 111 3.39 -53.03 -35.35
C VAL A 111 2.60 -54.31 -35.04
N GLU A 112 3.12 -55.12 -34.12
CA GLU A 112 2.54 -56.38 -33.65
C GLU A 112 1.71 -56.17 -32.38
N LEU A 113 2.26 -55.42 -31.41
CA LEU A 113 1.62 -55.11 -30.13
C LEU A 113 1.75 -53.62 -29.80
N VAL A 114 0.81 -53.11 -29.01
CA VAL A 114 0.91 -51.81 -28.37
C VAL A 114 0.83 -51.99 -26.87
N VAL A 115 1.89 -51.58 -26.16
CA VAL A 115 1.97 -51.59 -24.70
C VAL A 115 1.71 -50.19 -24.17
N THR A 116 0.65 -50.03 -23.39
CA THR A 116 0.26 -48.75 -22.78
C THR A 116 0.53 -48.78 -21.29
N PHE A 117 1.34 -47.82 -20.82
CA PHE A 117 1.58 -47.54 -19.42
C PHE A 117 0.58 -46.49 -18.93
N VAL A 118 0.00 -46.72 -17.75
CA VAL A 118 -1.03 -45.89 -17.13
C VAL A 118 -0.54 -45.42 -15.77
N ARG A 119 -0.37 -44.10 -15.61
CA ARG A 119 0.10 -43.48 -14.36
C ARG A 119 -0.94 -42.52 -13.79
N ASP A 120 -1.20 -42.59 -12.49
CA ASP A 120 -2.03 -41.59 -11.81
C ASP A 120 -1.26 -40.27 -11.64
N VAL A 121 -1.77 -39.19 -12.24
CA VAL A 121 -1.19 -37.83 -12.12
C VAL A 121 -2.11 -36.90 -11.35
N THR A 122 -3.15 -37.43 -10.69
CA THR A 122 -4.16 -36.65 -9.95
C THR A 122 -3.52 -35.79 -8.85
N VAL A 123 -2.45 -36.26 -8.21
CA VAL A 123 -1.74 -35.51 -7.15
C VAL A 123 -0.82 -34.44 -7.76
N MET A 124 -0.06 -34.75 -8.80
CA MET A 124 0.86 -33.78 -9.45
C MET A 124 0.11 -32.62 -10.12
N SER A 125 -1.04 -32.90 -10.75
CA SER A 125 -1.89 -31.86 -11.36
C SER A 125 -2.49 -30.91 -10.32
N ARG A 126 -2.86 -31.40 -9.12
CA ARG A 126 -3.40 -30.57 -8.03
C ARG A 126 -2.35 -29.62 -7.46
N PHE A 127 -1.09 -30.06 -7.36
CA PHE A 127 0.00 -29.19 -6.88
C PHE A 127 0.38 -28.10 -7.88
N GLN A 128 0.42 -28.40 -9.19
CA GLN A 128 0.67 -27.37 -10.22
C GLN A 128 -0.44 -26.32 -10.26
N SER A 129 -1.71 -26.73 -10.14
CA SER A 129 -2.82 -25.79 -10.06
C SER A 129 -2.77 -24.92 -8.80
N GLN A 130 -2.37 -25.45 -7.64
CA GLN A 130 -2.21 -24.65 -6.42
C GLN A 130 -1.05 -23.66 -6.53
N ILE A 131 0.09 -24.06 -7.11
CA ILE A 131 1.24 -23.17 -7.31
C ILE A 131 0.91 -22.06 -8.32
N ASN A 132 0.23 -22.39 -9.42
CA ASN A 132 -0.18 -21.39 -10.41
C ASN A 132 -1.28 -20.49 -9.87
N HIS A 133 -2.24 -21.00 -9.09
CA HIS A 133 -3.27 -20.16 -8.48
C HIS A 133 -2.69 -19.25 -7.39
N GLN A 134 -1.66 -19.70 -6.66
CA GLN A 134 -0.92 -18.85 -5.72
C GLN A 134 -0.06 -17.82 -6.43
N ARG A 135 0.62 -18.17 -7.54
CA ARG A 135 1.35 -17.20 -8.37
C ARG A 135 0.42 -16.17 -9.00
N ASP A 136 -0.69 -16.61 -9.58
CA ASP A 136 -1.72 -15.72 -10.13
C ASP A 136 -2.34 -14.85 -9.03
N MET A 137 -2.57 -15.39 -7.84
CA MET A 137 -3.04 -14.57 -6.72
C MET A 137 -1.97 -13.57 -6.29
N ILE A 138 -0.69 -13.94 -6.20
CA ILE A 138 0.40 -13.02 -5.87
C ILE A 138 0.59 -11.97 -6.96
N GLU A 139 0.51 -12.32 -8.25
CA GLU A 139 0.58 -11.36 -9.36
C GLU A 139 -0.66 -10.47 -9.42
N LYS A 140 -1.86 -11.01 -9.16
CA LYS A 140 -3.09 -10.22 -9.04
C LYS A 140 -3.08 -9.34 -7.80
N PHE A 141 -2.49 -9.78 -6.69
CA PHE A 141 -2.33 -8.97 -5.48
C PHE A 141 -1.29 -7.87 -5.72
N SER A 142 -0.14 -8.20 -6.30
CA SER A 142 0.92 -7.26 -6.67
C SER A 142 0.42 -6.22 -7.67
N SER A 143 -0.29 -6.65 -8.71
CA SER A 143 -0.86 -5.75 -9.73
C SER A 143 -2.08 -4.97 -9.23
N ASN A 144 -2.89 -5.51 -8.31
CA ASN A 144 -3.94 -4.74 -7.66
C ASN A 144 -3.39 -3.75 -6.64
N ILE A 145 -2.29 -4.05 -5.94
CA ILE A 145 -1.57 -3.08 -5.10
C ILE A 145 -0.93 -1.98 -5.96
N GLN A 146 -0.35 -2.32 -7.11
CA GLN A 146 0.14 -1.34 -8.08
C GLN A 146 -1.00 -0.50 -8.70
N LYS A 147 -2.17 -1.08 -8.96
CA LYS A 147 -3.34 -0.38 -9.52
C LYS A 147 -4.19 0.35 -8.47
N LEU A 148 -4.06 0.01 -7.20
CA LEU A 148 -4.58 0.77 -6.06
C LEU A 148 -3.64 1.90 -5.65
N SER A 149 -2.52 2.09 -6.35
CA SER A 149 -1.91 3.43 -6.42
C SER A 149 -2.90 4.34 -7.15
N VAL A 150 -3.83 4.90 -6.38
CA VAL A 150 -4.29 6.26 -6.65
C VAL A 150 -2.99 7.03 -6.84
N GLN A 151 -2.69 7.47 -8.07
CA GLN A 151 -1.51 8.28 -8.35
C GLN A 151 -1.46 9.36 -7.27
N LYS A 152 -0.52 9.21 -6.33
CA LYS A 152 -0.32 10.18 -5.26
C LYS A 152 0.41 11.35 -5.90
N GLN A 153 -0.33 12.13 -6.68
CA GLN A 153 0.20 13.29 -7.37
C GLN A 153 0.67 14.30 -6.33
N ILE A 154 1.89 14.79 -6.50
CA ILE A 154 2.42 15.87 -5.67
C ILE A 154 1.96 17.17 -6.30
N ILE A 155 1.13 17.90 -5.56
CA ILE A 155 0.67 19.24 -5.92
C ILE A 155 1.54 20.22 -5.13
N THR A 156 2.24 21.10 -5.85
CA THR A 156 3.03 22.16 -5.20
C THR A 156 3.33 23.31 -6.16
N GLU A 157 3.21 24.53 -5.64
CA GLU A 157 3.66 25.77 -6.25
C GLU A 157 4.73 26.46 -5.40
N SER A 158 4.93 26.00 -4.15
CA SER A 158 5.91 26.55 -3.23
C SER A 158 7.36 26.30 -3.70
N PRO A 159 8.19 27.35 -3.85
CA PRO A 159 9.60 27.19 -4.21
C PRO A 159 10.40 26.34 -3.22
N LEU A 160 9.99 26.33 -1.95
CA LEU A 160 10.62 25.53 -0.90
C LEU A 160 10.40 24.04 -1.14
N MET A 161 9.16 23.65 -1.45
CA MET A 161 8.84 22.28 -1.82
C MET A 161 9.48 21.85 -3.13
N GLN A 162 9.53 22.72 -4.15
CA GLN A 162 10.21 22.41 -5.41
C GLN A 162 11.70 22.12 -5.21
N LYS A 163 12.40 22.90 -4.37
CA LYS A 163 13.79 22.61 -3.99
C LYS A 163 13.93 21.27 -3.30
N LEU A 164 13.02 20.96 -2.37
CA LEU A 164 12.98 19.67 -1.67
C LEU A 164 12.81 18.50 -2.65
N LEU A 165 11.88 18.61 -3.61
CA LEU A 165 11.69 17.58 -4.64
C LEU A 165 12.95 17.37 -5.49
N GLY A 166 13.69 18.42 -5.82
CA GLY A 166 14.98 18.30 -6.52
C GLY A 166 16.08 17.61 -5.69
N VAL A 167 16.04 17.73 -4.35
CA VAL A 167 16.91 16.94 -3.47
C VAL A 167 16.46 15.48 -3.46
N LEU A 168 15.16 15.22 -3.32
CA LEU A 168 14.61 13.87 -3.33
C LEU A 168 14.92 13.11 -4.62
N ASP A 169 14.79 13.75 -5.77
CA ASP A 169 15.05 13.12 -7.06
C ASP A 169 16.54 12.73 -7.21
N ARG A 170 17.47 13.50 -6.64
CA ARG A 170 18.91 13.15 -6.61
C ARG A 170 19.23 12.01 -5.63
N VAL A 171 18.53 11.95 -4.50
CA VAL A 171 18.69 10.85 -3.53
C VAL A 171 18.03 9.56 -4.06
N ALA A 172 16.94 9.70 -4.81
CA ALA A 172 16.21 8.59 -5.41
C ALA A 172 17.08 7.73 -6.34
N SER A 173 18.01 8.36 -7.10
CA SER A 173 18.96 7.66 -7.98
C SER A 173 20.09 6.91 -7.26
N THR A 174 20.03 6.81 -5.93
CA THR A 174 20.98 6.05 -5.10
C THR A 174 20.24 5.03 -4.24
N ASP A 175 20.95 4.06 -3.68
CA ASP A 175 20.42 3.10 -2.71
C ASP A 175 20.56 3.58 -1.25
N ALA A 176 20.87 4.86 -1.03
CA ALA A 176 21.00 5.42 0.31
C ALA A 176 19.69 5.38 1.09
N THR A 177 19.80 5.13 2.40
CA THR A 177 18.70 5.26 3.36
C THR A 177 18.25 6.71 3.43
N VAL A 178 16.94 6.93 3.30
CA VAL A 178 16.33 8.26 3.39
C VAL A 178 15.56 8.40 4.68
N LEU A 179 15.78 9.47 5.43
CA LEU A 179 15.04 9.81 6.64
C LEU A 179 14.21 11.08 6.40
N LEU A 180 12.89 10.92 6.32
CA LEU A 180 11.92 11.99 6.17
C LEU A 180 11.48 12.49 7.55
N LEU A 181 11.87 13.71 7.88
CA LEU A 181 11.49 14.38 9.13
C LEU A 181 10.39 15.39 8.85
N GLY A 182 9.38 15.46 9.72
CA GLY A 182 8.34 16.48 9.60
C GLY A 182 7.08 16.10 10.37
N GLU A 183 6.21 17.07 10.58
CA GLU A 183 4.97 16.91 11.34
C GLU A 183 4.05 15.83 10.76
N THR A 184 3.08 15.40 11.56
CA THR A 184 2.02 14.49 11.09
C THR A 184 1.20 15.18 9.99
N GLY A 185 0.89 14.46 8.91
CA GLY A 185 0.01 14.97 7.85
C GLY A 185 0.67 15.88 6.81
N VAL A 186 1.99 16.08 6.81
CA VAL A 186 2.70 16.87 5.78
C VAL A 186 2.84 16.17 4.42
N GLY A 187 2.51 14.88 4.34
CA GLY A 187 2.59 14.09 3.10
C GLY A 187 3.88 13.26 2.92
N LYS A 188 4.53 12.85 4.02
CA LYS A 188 5.72 11.97 4.00
C LYS A 188 5.51 10.71 3.15
N ASP A 189 4.33 10.11 3.22
CA ASP A 189 3.90 8.98 2.38
C ASP A 189 4.07 9.22 0.89
N VAL A 190 3.60 10.37 0.42
CA VAL A 190 3.62 10.73 -1.00
C VAL A 190 5.06 10.91 -1.46
N LEU A 191 5.89 11.52 -0.62
CA LEU A 191 7.32 11.71 -0.89
C LEU A 191 8.07 10.38 -0.91
N ALA A 192 7.76 9.45 0.00
CA ALA A 192 8.34 8.10 0.02
C ALA A 192 8.03 7.33 -1.28
N HIS A 193 6.79 7.41 -1.77
CA HIS A 193 6.42 6.84 -3.06
C HIS A 193 7.21 7.47 -4.21
N ARG A 194 7.34 8.81 -4.24
CA ARG A 194 8.13 9.48 -5.28
C ARG A 194 9.59 9.01 -5.29
N ILE A 195 10.22 8.89 -4.13
CA ILE A 195 11.60 8.39 -4.02
C ILE A 195 11.72 7.00 -4.65
N HIS A 196 10.78 6.11 -4.36
CA HIS A 196 10.76 4.77 -4.94
C HIS A 196 10.54 4.80 -6.46
N GLU A 197 9.54 5.55 -6.94
CA GLU A 197 9.22 5.69 -8.38
C GLU A 197 10.37 6.30 -9.20
N ARG A 198 11.22 7.13 -8.58
CA ARG A 198 12.38 7.78 -9.20
C ARG A 198 13.68 7.01 -9.01
N SER A 199 13.63 5.81 -8.43
CA SER A 199 14.80 4.98 -8.19
C SER A 199 14.97 3.86 -9.20
N ASP A 200 16.15 3.23 -9.20
CA ASP A 200 16.41 2.01 -9.98
C ASP A 200 15.50 0.83 -9.58
N ARG A 201 14.84 0.93 -8.42
CA ARG A 201 13.90 -0.05 -7.88
C ARG A 201 12.43 0.28 -8.18
N ALA A 202 12.12 1.25 -9.04
CA ALA A 202 10.73 1.68 -9.33
C ALA A 202 9.81 0.55 -9.83
N ASN A 203 10.36 -0.46 -10.50
CA ASN A 203 9.61 -1.65 -10.97
C ASN A 203 9.62 -2.81 -9.96
N LYS A 204 10.14 -2.59 -8.75
CA LYS A 204 10.25 -3.58 -7.67
C LYS A 204 9.17 -3.31 -6.62
N PRO A 205 8.94 -4.23 -5.68
CA PRO A 205 7.93 -4.03 -4.65
C PRO A 205 8.22 -2.81 -3.77
N PHE A 206 7.17 -2.07 -3.43
CA PHE A 206 7.18 -1.02 -2.39
C PHE A 206 6.23 -1.44 -1.28
N PHE A 207 6.76 -1.63 -0.07
CA PHE A 207 5.96 -1.98 1.11
C PHE A 207 6.02 -0.86 2.13
N LYS A 208 4.85 -0.35 2.53
CA LYS A 208 4.70 0.58 3.66
C LYS A 208 4.41 -0.23 4.94
N VAL A 209 5.11 0.10 6.00
CA VAL A 209 4.85 -0.38 7.36
C VAL A 209 4.71 0.83 8.26
N ASP A 210 3.54 0.96 8.91
CA ASP A 210 3.31 1.97 9.93
C ASP A 210 3.57 1.34 11.30
N CYS A 211 4.66 1.79 11.95
CA CYS A 211 5.11 1.27 13.23
C CYS A 211 4.13 1.52 14.38
N THR A 212 3.20 2.48 14.25
CA THR A 212 2.15 2.73 15.26
C THR A 212 0.97 1.79 15.15
N SER A 213 0.71 1.28 13.94
CA SER A 213 -0.50 0.49 13.65
C SER A 213 -0.39 -0.97 14.09
N ILE A 214 0.83 -1.48 14.26
CA ILE A 214 1.10 -2.87 14.59
C ILE A 214 1.33 -2.99 16.10
N PRO A 215 0.59 -3.87 16.80
CA PRO A 215 0.84 -4.13 18.21
C PRO A 215 2.29 -4.53 18.48
N GLU A 216 2.87 -4.02 19.56
CA GLU A 216 4.27 -4.27 19.94
C GLU A 216 4.62 -5.77 20.01
N ASN A 217 3.69 -6.61 20.45
CA ASN A 217 3.88 -8.05 20.52
C ASN A 217 3.87 -8.75 19.14
N LEU A 218 3.40 -8.08 18.08
CA LEU A 218 3.30 -8.63 16.73
C LEU A 218 4.32 -8.02 15.76
N ILE A 219 4.80 -6.80 16.01
CA ILE A 219 5.68 -6.07 15.09
C ILE A 219 6.93 -6.85 14.71
N GLU A 220 7.49 -7.63 15.64
CA GLU A 220 8.62 -8.50 15.39
C GLU A 220 8.31 -9.55 14.32
N SER A 221 7.18 -10.24 14.49
CA SER A 221 6.74 -11.31 13.61
C SER A 221 6.29 -10.81 12.24
N GLU A 222 5.77 -9.57 12.18
CA GLU A 222 5.38 -8.91 10.93
C GLU A 222 6.59 -8.41 10.14
N LEU A 223 7.56 -7.74 10.79
CA LEU A 223 8.76 -7.24 10.13
C LEU A 223 9.71 -8.36 9.70
N PHE A 224 10.00 -9.31 10.58
CA PHE A 224 11.08 -10.30 10.37
C PHE A 224 10.57 -11.71 10.05
N GLY A 225 9.27 -11.97 10.19
CA GLY A 225 8.69 -13.29 9.95
C GLY A 225 8.97 -14.28 11.07
N TYR A 226 8.35 -15.46 10.99
CA TYR A 226 8.49 -16.51 12.00
C TYR A 226 8.51 -17.90 11.36
N VAL A 227 9.18 -18.85 12.03
CA VAL A 227 9.17 -20.27 11.63
C VAL A 227 7.97 -21.01 12.23
N ALA A 228 7.61 -22.15 11.65
CA ALA A 228 6.52 -22.98 12.16
C ALA A 228 6.75 -23.32 13.65
N GLY A 229 5.73 -23.11 14.48
CA GLY A 229 5.79 -23.41 15.91
C GLY A 229 6.55 -22.42 16.78
N ALA A 230 6.89 -21.21 16.29
CA ALA A 230 7.63 -20.22 17.07
C ALA A 230 6.91 -19.71 18.34
N PHE A 231 5.57 -19.69 18.35
CA PHE A 231 4.73 -19.29 19.50
C PHE A 231 3.33 -19.90 19.40
N SER A 232 2.52 -19.81 20.48
CA SER A 232 1.14 -20.28 20.50
C SER A 232 0.27 -19.51 19.49
N GLY A 233 -0.24 -20.18 18.46
CA GLY A 233 -0.99 -19.56 17.36
C GLY A 233 -0.17 -19.29 16.10
N ALA A 234 1.14 -19.62 16.09
CA ALA A 234 1.94 -19.58 14.87
C ALA A 234 1.40 -20.57 13.82
N SER A 235 1.30 -20.12 12.57
CA SER A 235 0.96 -21.00 11.44
C SER A 235 1.90 -22.20 11.38
N SER A 236 1.36 -23.38 11.08
CA SER A 236 2.13 -24.62 10.89
C SER A 236 3.12 -24.54 9.71
N LYS A 237 3.03 -23.51 8.87
CA LYS A 237 3.94 -23.26 7.75
C LYS A 237 4.91 -22.08 8.00
N GLY A 238 4.80 -21.40 9.14
CA GLY A 238 5.49 -20.12 9.38
C GLY A 238 4.93 -18.98 8.53
N LYS A 239 5.57 -17.81 8.59
CA LYS A 239 5.22 -16.61 7.80
C LYS A 239 6.49 -15.83 7.45
N ALA A 240 6.58 -15.34 6.22
CA ALA A 240 7.65 -14.43 5.80
C ALA A 240 7.36 -13.01 6.32
N GLY A 241 8.40 -12.31 6.79
CA GLY A 241 8.28 -10.93 7.26
C GLY A 241 8.33 -9.91 6.12
N PHE A 242 7.97 -8.65 6.41
CA PHE A 242 8.02 -7.56 5.43
C PHE A 242 9.39 -7.36 4.79
N PHE A 243 10.49 -7.59 5.52
CA PHE A 243 11.83 -7.55 4.93
C PHE A 243 12.04 -8.59 3.82
N GLU A 244 11.55 -9.82 3.99
CA GLU A 244 11.65 -10.85 2.95
C GLU A 244 10.72 -10.57 1.78
N ILE A 245 9.53 -10.04 2.05
CA ILE A 245 8.54 -9.72 1.02
C ILE A 245 9.03 -8.52 0.17
N ALA A 246 9.73 -7.57 0.80
CA ALA A 246 10.32 -6.40 0.15
C ALA A 246 11.71 -6.64 -0.47
N ASP A 247 12.18 -7.89 -0.55
CA ASP A 247 13.49 -8.21 -1.12
C ASP A 247 13.65 -7.66 -2.55
N LYS A 248 14.81 -7.06 -2.82
CA LYS A 248 15.15 -6.25 -4.01
C LYS A 248 14.28 -5.02 -4.24
N GLY A 249 13.38 -4.71 -3.32
CA GLY A 249 12.42 -3.61 -3.38
C GLY A 249 12.78 -2.49 -2.42
N THR A 250 11.73 -1.81 -1.95
CA THR A 250 11.83 -0.70 -0.98
C THR A 250 10.85 -0.94 0.16
N LEU A 251 11.32 -0.77 1.39
CA LEU A 251 10.51 -0.81 2.60
C LEU A 251 10.47 0.61 3.18
N PHE A 252 9.26 1.14 3.29
CA PHE A 252 8.97 2.43 3.89
C PHE A 252 8.48 2.21 5.33
N LEU A 253 9.26 2.67 6.29
CA LEU A 253 9.00 2.59 7.73
C LEU A 253 8.46 3.96 8.20
N ASP A 254 7.15 4.06 8.34
CA ASP A 254 6.47 5.26 8.82
C ASP A 254 6.39 5.25 10.36
N GLU A 255 6.57 6.43 10.94
CA GLU A 255 6.71 6.66 12.38
C GLU A 255 7.76 5.75 13.06
N ILE A 256 8.98 5.71 12.49
CA ILE A 256 10.09 4.88 12.99
C ILE A 256 10.49 5.18 14.44
N GLY A 257 10.21 6.38 14.94
CA GLY A 257 10.46 6.76 16.33
C GLY A 257 9.61 5.99 17.35
N GLU A 258 8.56 5.31 16.89
CA GLU A 258 7.65 4.49 17.72
C GLU A 258 8.10 3.02 17.78
N LEU A 259 9.19 2.67 17.10
CA LEU A 259 9.68 1.30 17.05
C LEU A 259 10.25 0.87 18.42
N PRO A 260 9.77 -0.23 19.03
CA PRO A 260 10.28 -0.72 20.31
C PRO A 260 11.78 -0.98 20.31
N LEU A 261 12.46 -0.66 21.42
CA LEU A 261 13.92 -0.84 21.58
C LEU A 261 14.45 -2.23 21.16
N PRO A 262 13.80 -3.37 21.52
CA PRO A 262 14.27 -4.69 21.09
C PRO A 262 14.28 -4.86 19.57
N MET A 263 13.38 -4.18 18.85
CA MET A 263 13.26 -4.26 17.40
C MET A 263 14.29 -3.39 16.69
N GLN A 264 14.70 -2.28 17.31
CA GLN A 264 15.73 -1.40 16.77
C GLN A 264 17.05 -2.14 16.54
N GLY A 265 17.43 -3.07 17.44
CA GLY A 265 18.64 -3.90 17.26
C GLY A 265 18.56 -4.86 16.07
N ARG A 266 17.37 -5.36 15.75
CA ARG A 266 17.17 -6.22 14.56
C ARG A 266 17.10 -5.42 13.27
N LEU A 267 16.46 -4.25 13.32
CA LEU A 267 16.48 -3.32 12.19
C LEU A 267 17.90 -2.87 11.86
N LEU A 268 18.74 -2.63 12.88
CA LEU A 268 20.15 -2.31 12.68
C LEU A 268 20.88 -3.41 11.90
N ARG A 269 20.70 -4.69 12.27
CA ARG A 269 21.29 -5.83 11.53
C ARG A 269 20.82 -5.88 10.08
N ALA A 270 19.53 -5.65 9.84
CA ALA A 270 19.00 -5.59 8.48
C ALA A 270 19.64 -4.46 7.66
N LEU A 271 19.89 -3.29 8.27
CA LEU A 271 20.51 -2.12 7.63
C LEU A 271 22.03 -2.20 7.47
N GLN A 272 22.72 -2.90 8.37
CA GLN A 272 24.18 -3.00 8.39
C GLN A 272 24.67 -4.21 7.58
N ASP A 273 24.11 -5.38 7.86
CA ASP A 273 24.60 -6.66 7.34
C ASP A 273 23.78 -7.14 6.14
N GLY A 274 22.60 -6.55 5.91
CA GLY A 274 21.67 -7.03 4.89
C GLY A 274 21.09 -8.39 5.27
N GLU A 275 20.99 -8.70 6.56
CA GLU A 275 20.53 -9.99 7.06
C GLU A 275 19.40 -9.83 8.09
N ILE A 276 18.46 -10.77 8.05
CA ILE A 276 17.42 -10.90 9.07
C ILE A 276 17.36 -12.32 9.64
N VAL A 277 16.82 -12.44 10.85
CA VAL A 277 16.57 -13.73 11.50
C VAL A 277 15.09 -13.81 11.86
N ARG A 278 14.40 -14.84 11.37
CA ARG A 278 13.00 -15.11 11.72
C ARG A 278 12.84 -15.41 13.21
N VAL A 279 11.71 -15.04 13.80
CA VAL A 279 11.36 -15.45 15.16
C VAL A 279 11.36 -16.98 15.27
N GLY A 280 12.08 -17.51 16.26
CA GLY A 280 12.26 -18.94 16.48
C GLY A 280 13.32 -19.61 15.58
N SER A 281 14.00 -18.85 14.71
CA SER A 281 15.13 -19.32 13.90
C SER A 281 16.46 -18.84 14.48
N THR A 282 17.53 -19.58 14.21
CA THR A 282 18.93 -19.13 14.42
C THR A 282 19.66 -18.90 13.10
N GLN A 283 19.05 -19.24 11.96
CA GLN A 283 19.66 -19.08 10.65
C GLN A 283 19.41 -17.67 10.10
N PRO A 284 20.47 -16.90 9.79
CA PRO A 284 20.35 -15.63 9.10
C PRO A 284 19.91 -15.83 7.65
N ARG A 285 19.25 -14.80 7.11
CA ARG A 285 18.81 -14.74 5.71
C ARG A 285 19.20 -13.40 5.13
N ALA A 286 19.94 -13.43 4.03
CA ALA A 286 20.28 -12.24 3.27
C ALA A 286 19.03 -11.64 2.62
N VAL A 287 18.89 -10.32 2.71
CA VAL A 287 17.85 -9.50 2.10
C VAL A 287 18.47 -8.24 1.54
N ASP A 288 18.04 -7.82 0.36
CA ASP A 288 18.47 -6.58 -0.29
C ASP A 288 17.30 -5.60 -0.34
N VAL A 289 17.14 -4.78 0.70
CA VAL A 289 16.00 -3.88 0.85
C VAL A 289 16.47 -2.44 1.00
N ARG A 290 15.99 -1.56 0.11
CA ARG A 290 16.17 -0.12 0.29
C ARG A 290 15.23 0.38 1.38
N ILE A 291 15.75 1.18 2.31
CA ILE A 291 14.97 1.71 3.42
C ILE A 291 14.67 3.20 3.22
N ILE A 292 13.40 3.53 3.38
CA ILE A 292 12.93 4.91 3.58
C ILE A 292 12.28 4.93 4.96
N ALA A 293 12.71 5.82 5.84
CA ALA A 293 12.15 5.97 7.17
C ALA A 293 11.49 7.35 7.30
N ALA A 294 10.42 7.45 8.07
CA ALA A 294 9.76 8.71 8.39
C ALA A 294 9.43 8.80 9.88
N THR A 295 9.47 10.00 10.45
CA THR A 295 9.05 10.25 11.83
C THR A 295 8.69 11.72 12.02
N ASN A 296 7.77 12.00 12.94
CA ASN A 296 7.52 13.34 13.46
C ASN A 296 8.32 13.67 14.74
N ARG A 297 8.93 12.66 15.38
CA ARG A 297 9.72 12.82 16.61
C ARG A 297 11.13 13.33 16.33
N ASP A 298 11.68 14.04 17.30
CA ASP A 298 13.10 14.39 17.32
C ASP A 298 13.92 13.18 17.79
N LEU A 299 14.48 12.44 16.83
CA LEU A 299 15.28 11.25 17.13
C LEU A 299 16.55 11.56 17.92
N GLU A 300 17.11 12.77 17.85
CA GLU A 300 18.28 13.13 18.66
C GLU A 300 17.89 13.18 20.15
N GLN A 301 16.73 13.76 20.46
CA GLN A 301 16.20 13.77 21.82
C GLN A 301 15.81 12.38 22.31
N GLU A 302 15.21 11.54 21.45
CA GLU A 302 14.86 10.16 21.81
C GLU A 302 16.10 9.29 22.09
N VAL A 303 17.22 9.58 21.43
CA VAL A 303 18.51 8.94 21.74
C VAL A 303 19.01 9.37 23.12
N VAL A 304 18.94 10.67 23.45
CA VAL A 304 19.33 11.17 24.79
C VAL A 304 18.43 10.60 25.89
N ALA A 305 17.13 10.44 25.60
CA ALA A 305 16.16 9.84 26.52
C ALA A 305 16.31 8.32 26.68
N GLY A 306 17.10 7.66 25.82
CA GLY A 306 17.31 6.21 25.84
C GLY A 306 16.19 5.39 25.17
N ASN A 307 15.23 6.05 24.52
CA ASN A 307 14.13 5.39 23.79
C ASN A 307 14.54 4.97 22.37
N PHE A 308 15.61 5.55 21.84
CA PHE A 308 16.15 5.22 20.53
C PHE A 308 17.65 4.94 20.59
N ARG A 309 18.11 3.92 19.88
CA ARG A 309 19.53 3.56 19.87
C ARG A 309 20.34 4.52 18.99
N SER A 310 21.47 4.97 19.52
CA SER A 310 22.38 5.87 18.80
C SER A 310 22.96 5.23 17.53
N ASP A 311 23.31 3.95 17.56
CA ASP A 311 23.85 3.20 16.42
C ASP A 311 22.87 3.13 15.24
N LEU A 312 21.60 2.84 15.51
CA LEU A 312 20.53 2.86 14.51
C LEU A 312 20.29 4.28 13.99
N PHE A 313 20.26 5.28 14.86
CA PHE A 313 20.08 6.67 14.45
C PHE A 313 21.11 7.10 13.41
N TYR A 314 22.39 6.84 13.65
CA TYR A 314 23.45 7.17 12.69
C TYR A 314 23.33 6.40 11.37
N ARG A 315 22.82 5.16 11.40
CA ARG A 315 22.60 4.37 10.17
C ARG A 315 21.39 4.85 9.37
N LEU A 316 20.39 5.45 10.01
CA LEU A 316 19.25 6.09 9.35
C LEU A 316 19.58 7.50 8.82
N ARG A 317 20.49 8.22 9.50
CA ARG A 317 20.87 9.61 9.21
C ARG A 317 21.86 9.73 8.04
N VAL A 318 21.55 9.10 6.90
CA VAL A 318 22.36 9.18 5.67
C VAL A 318 21.87 10.32 4.78
N ALA A 319 20.63 10.23 4.29
CA ALA A 319 19.99 11.32 3.55
C ALA A 319 18.79 11.84 4.35
N VAL A 320 18.99 12.93 5.10
CA VAL A 320 17.95 13.54 5.93
C VAL A 320 17.22 14.62 5.14
N VAL A 321 15.90 14.56 5.14
CA VAL A 321 15.04 15.52 4.43
C VAL A 321 13.96 16.03 5.38
N HIS A 322 13.98 17.33 5.64
CA HIS A 322 12.96 18.01 6.43
C HIS A 322 11.81 18.44 5.54
N VAL A 323 10.63 17.88 5.77
CA VAL A 323 9.40 18.20 5.06
C VAL A 323 8.72 19.38 5.77
N PRO A 324 8.53 20.52 5.10
CA PRO A 324 7.94 21.71 5.70
C PRO A 324 6.48 21.49 6.10
N ALA A 325 6.07 22.15 7.17
CA ALA A 325 4.66 22.24 7.54
C ALA A 325 3.90 23.08 6.51
N LEU A 326 2.58 22.87 6.38
CA LEU A 326 1.75 23.56 5.39
C LEU A 326 1.78 25.08 5.55
N ARG A 327 1.88 25.58 6.79
CA ARG A 327 2.05 27.00 7.13
C ARG A 327 3.34 27.64 6.59
N GLU A 328 4.35 26.84 6.26
CA GLU A 328 5.65 27.28 5.72
C GLU A 328 5.67 27.26 4.18
N ARG A 329 4.59 26.78 3.56
CA ARG A 329 4.40 26.63 2.10
C ARG A 329 2.98 27.03 1.70
N GLN A 330 2.60 28.24 2.09
CA GLN A 330 1.23 28.74 1.90
C GLN A 330 0.80 28.78 0.43
N GLU A 331 1.77 28.88 -0.50
CA GLU A 331 1.51 28.82 -1.93
C GLU A 331 0.90 27.48 -2.37
N ASP A 332 1.10 26.40 -1.61
CA ASP A 332 0.51 25.10 -1.90
C ASP A 332 -0.96 24.98 -1.47
N ILE A 333 -1.46 25.86 -0.57
CA ILE A 333 -2.78 25.71 0.06
C ILE A 333 -3.91 25.76 -0.98
N LEU A 334 -3.96 26.81 -1.81
CA LEU A 334 -5.03 26.95 -2.81
C LEU A 334 -4.96 25.86 -3.91
N PRO A 335 -3.79 25.54 -4.49
CA PRO A 335 -3.68 24.41 -5.41
C PRO A 335 -4.12 23.06 -4.81
N LEU A 336 -3.77 22.79 -3.54
CA LEU A 336 -4.22 21.59 -2.84
C LEU A 336 -5.74 21.57 -2.64
N ILE A 337 -6.33 22.70 -2.27
CA ILE A 337 -7.79 22.83 -2.15
C ILE A 337 -8.46 22.52 -3.48
N GLN A 338 -8.00 23.13 -4.57
CA GLN A 338 -8.56 22.89 -5.90
C GLN A 338 -8.46 21.41 -6.29
N PHE A 339 -7.29 20.79 -6.06
CA PHE A 339 -7.10 19.36 -6.29
C PHE A 339 -8.10 18.50 -5.51
N PHE A 340 -8.31 18.80 -4.22
CA PHE A 340 -9.27 18.06 -3.40
C PHE A 340 -10.72 18.28 -3.86
N LEU A 341 -11.09 19.50 -4.22
CA LEU A 341 -12.41 19.82 -4.77
C LEU A 341 -12.68 19.04 -6.06
N GLU A 342 -11.73 19.00 -6.99
CA GLU A 342 -11.84 18.23 -8.24
C GLU A 342 -11.96 16.73 -7.95
N ARG A 343 -11.13 16.21 -7.03
CA ARG A 343 -11.18 14.80 -6.62
C ARG A 343 -12.52 14.43 -6.01
N PHE A 344 -13.09 15.27 -5.14
CA PHE A 344 -14.39 15.01 -4.52
C PHE A 344 -15.57 15.28 -5.46
N TYR A 345 -15.42 16.20 -6.41
CA TYR A 345 -16.39 16.37 -7.51
C TYR A 345 -16.54 15.07 -8.29
N GLN A 346 -15.45 14.37 -8.62
CA GLN A 346 -15.55 13.09 -9.33
C GLN A 346 -16.35 12.03 -8.57
N LYS A 347 -16.28 12.05 -7.23
CA LYS A 347 -16.95 11.09 -6.36
C LYS A 347 -18.42 11.44 -6.08
N TYR A 348 -18.72 12.70 -5.76
CA TYR A 348 -20.05 13.12 -5.30
C TYR A 348 -20.85 13.92 -6.34
N LYS A 349 -20.22 14.30 -7.46
CA LYS A 349 -20.79 15.12 -8.54
C LYS A 349 -21.39 16.45 -8.05
N LYS A 350 -20.90 16.97 -6.92
CA LYS A 350 -21.25 18.27 -6.35
C LYS A 350 -20.19 19.30 -6.73
N THR A 351 -20.60 20.35 -7.44
CA THR A 351 -19.72 21.49 -7.72
C THR A 351 -19.74 22.42 -6.52
N ILE A 352 -18.55 22.67 -5.98
CA ILE A 352 -18.33 23.57 -4.86
C ILE A 352 -17.39 24.69 -5.31
N ARG A 353 -17.69 25.92 -4.92
CA ARG A 353 -16.80 27.08 -5.08
C ARG A 353 -16.54 27.72 -3.74
N LEU A 354 -15.32 28.23 -3.54
CA LEU A 354 -14.99 29.02 -2.36
C LEU A 354 -15.26 30.48 -2.64
N PHE A 355 -15.84 31.17 -1.66
CA PHE A 355 -15.92 32.61 -1.68
C PHE A 355 -14.56 33.21 -1.29
N PRO A 356 -14.14 34.37 -1.82
CA PRO A 356 -12.82 34.96 -1.52
C PRO A 356 -12.51 35.09 -0.03
N THR A 357 -13.51 35.42 0.80
CA THR A 357 -13.32 35.51 2.26
C THR A 357 -13.03 34.16 2.92
N ALA A 358 -13.57 33.07 2.38
CA ALA A 358 -13.25 31.71 2.83
C ALA A 358 -11.82 31.33 2.42
N GLU A 359 -11.39 31.69 1.21
CA GLU A 359 -10.01 31.45 0.75
C GLU A 359 -8.99 32.18 1.63
N GLU A 360 -9.24 33.45 1.94
CA GLU A 360 -8.38 34.24 2.85
C GLU A 360 -8.30 33.62 4.25
N ALA A 361 -9.44 33.19 4.80
CA ALA A 361 -9.49 32.51 6.10
C ALA A 361 -8.67 31.21 6.10
N LEU A 362 -8.76 30.41 5.04
CA LEU A 362 -8.00 29.16 4.86
C LEU A 362 -6.49 29.42 4.72
N LEU A 363 -6.08 30.50 4.04
CA LEU A 363 -4.67 30.89 3.89
C LEU A 363 -4.05 31.35 5.23
N GLN A 364 -4.83 32.00 6.09
CA GLN A 364 -4.35 32.52 7.38
C GLN A 364 -4.31 31.47 8.50
N TYR A 365 -4.93 30.31 8.29
CA TYR A 365 -4.97 29.26 9.30
C TYR A 365 -3.60 28.57 9.44
N ALA A 366 -3.27 28.13 10.66
CA ALA A 366 -1.96 27.55 10.96
C ALA A 366 -1.80 26.09 10.50
N TRP A 367 -2.90 25.41 10.18
CA TRP A 367 -2.93 24.01 9.72
C TRP A 367 -2.14 23.03 10.60
N PRO A 368 -2.47 22.89 11.91
CA PRO A 368 -1.77 21.98 12.81
C PRO A 368 -1.81 20.50 12.36
N GLY A 369 -2.84 20.07 11.62
CA GLY A 369 -2.92 18.75 11.00
C GLY A 369 -2.47 18.71 9.54
N ASN A 370 -1.85 19.79 9.05
CA ASN A 370 -1.25 19.93 7.72
C ASN A 370 -2.22 19.52 6.59
N VAL A 371 -1.73 18.81 5.58
CA VAL A 371 -2.50 18.42 4.38
C VAL A 371 -3.64 17.45 4.74
N ARG A 372 -3.47 16.62 5.79
CA ARG A 372 -4.51 15.69 6.24
C ARG A 372 -5.73 16.42 6.82
N GLU A 373 -5.50 17.48 7.59
CA GLU A 373 -6.58 18.33 8.09
C GLU A 373 -7.25 19.09 6.95
N LEU A 374 -6.47 19.66 6.02
CA LEU A 374 -7.00 20.33 4.84
C LEU A 374 -7.91 19.41 4.01
N GLU A 375 -7.44 18.20 3.72
CA GLU A 375 -8.21 17.19 2.98
C GLU A 375 -9.53 16.87 3.67
N ASN A 376 -9.49 16.63 4.99
CA ASN A 376 -10.68 16.31 5.78
C ASN A 376 -11.67 17.46 5.83
N LEU A 377 -11.19 18.69 5.97
CA LEU A 377 -12.03 19.88 5.97
C LEU A 377 -12.75 20.03 4.64
N ILE A 378 -12.01 20.01 3.52
CA ILE A 378 -12.60 20.16 2.19
C ILE A 378 -13.59 19.03 1.89
N HIS A 379 -13.28 17.80 2.30
CA HIS A 379 -14.22 16.68 2.19
C HIS A 379 -15.51 16.96 2.97
N SER A 380 -15.39 17.37 4.23
CA SER A 380 -16.54 17.70 5.08
C SER A 380 -17.41 18.77 4.43
N LEU A 381 -16.82 19.87 3.97
CA LEU A 381 -17.54 20.97 3.33
C LEU A 381 -18.24 20.54 2.03
N VAL A 382 -17.64 19.68 1.22
CA VAL A 382 -18.28 19.14 0.01
C VAL A 382 -19.50 18.27 0.38
N VAL A 383 -19.44 17.52 1.47
CA VAL A 383 -20.54 16.66 1.92
C VAL A 383 -21.68 17.50 2.50
N THR A 384 -21.37 18.47 3.36
CA THR A 384 -22.36 19.26 4.12
C THR A 384 -22.93 20.45 3.37
N SER A 385 -22.23 20.99 2.37
CA SER A 385 -22.72 22.15 1.62
C SER A 385 -24.01 21.85 0.86
N LEU A 386 -24.99 22.73 1.05
CA LEU A 386 -26.29 22.72 0.38
C LEU A 386 -26.32 23.65 -0.84
N GLU A 387 -25.59 24.78 -0.80
CA GLU A 387 -25.69 25.87 -1.79
C GLU A 387 -24.57 25.89 -2.84
N GLY A 388 -23.63 24.94 -2.81
CA GLY A 388 -22.55 24.87 -3.81
C GLY A 388 -21.50 25.98 -3.71
N VAL A 389 -21.65 26.90 -2.75
CA VAL A 389 -20.69 27.96 -2.43
C VAL A 389 -20.36 27.85 -0.94
N ILE A 390 -19.07 27.82 -0.61
CA ILE A 390 -18.56 27.85 0.76
C ILE A 390 -18.18 29.28 1.09
N ARG A 391 -18.82 29.84 2.11
CA ARG A 391 -18.49 31.13 2.71
C ARG A 391 -17.68 30.92 3.98
N GLU A 392 -17.11 32.01 4.50
CA GLU A 392 -16.34 31.97 5.74
C GLU A 392 -17.15 31.41 6.92
N GLU A 393 -18.43 31.75 7.01
CA GLU A 393 -19.37 31.27 8.04
C GLU A 393 -19.58 29.74 8.04
N ASP A 394 -19.31 29.09 6.91
CA ASP A 394 -19.40 27.62 6.78
C ASP A 394 -18.13 26.92 7.31
N LEU A 395 -17.03 27.66 7.51
CA LEU A 395 -15.79 27.12 8.05
C LEU A 395 -15.90 26.88 9.57
N PRO A 396 -15.07 25.98 10.14
CA PRO A 396 -15.00 25.82 11.58
C PRO A 396 -14.74 27.15 12.31
N PRO A 397 -15.31 27.38 13.51
CA PRO A 397 -15.13 28.62 14.26
C PRO A 397 -13.67 29.02 14.51
N ALA A 398 -12.75 28.05 14.55
CA ALA A 398 -11.31 28.29 14.70
C ALA A 398 -10.64 28.90 13.45
N MET A 399 -11.28 28.74 12.28
CA MET A 399 -10.82 29.25 10.98
C MET A 399 -11.59 30.48 10.53
N GLN A 400 -12.82 30.65 11.02
CA GLN A 400 -13.55 31.89 10.86
C GLN A 400 -12.64 33.01 11.37
N CYS A 401 -12.36 33.98 10.50
CA CYS A 401 -11.85 35.29 10.88
C CYS A 401 -12.98 36.03 11.59
N ALA A 402 -13.54 35.44 12.65
CA ALA A 402 -14.35 36.14 13.62
C ALA A 402 -13.46 37.25 14.17
N LYS A 403 -13.61 38.45 13.62
CA LYS A 403 -13.24 39.68 14.30
C LYS A 403 -11.86 39.60 14.96
N ARG A 404 -10.77 39.35 14.22
CA ARG A 404 -9.42 39.58 14.78
C ARG A 404 -9.17 41.03 15.20
N LYS A 405 -10.14 41.94 15.05
CA LYS A 405 -10.24 43.24 15.73
C LYS A 405 -11.67 43.69 16.03
N LEU A 406 -12.50 42.91 16.74
CA LEU A 406 -13.76 43.47 17.27
C LEU A 406 -14.22 42.98 18.65
N ASP A 407 -13.50 42.07 19.30
CA ASP A 407 -13.68 41.81 20.74
C ASP A 407 -12.36 41.82 21.56
N ASN A 408 -11.22 42.09 20.90
CA ASN A 408 -9.98 42.58 21.54
C ASN A 408 -9.51 43.93 20.97
N SER A 409 -10.30 44.54 20.08
CA SER A 409 -10.38 45.98 20.02
C SER A 409 -11.52 46.41 20.93
N ALA A 410 -11.24 46.41 22.23
CA ALA A 410 -11.35 47.71 22.84
C ALA A 410 -10.53 48.66 21.94
N VAL A 411 -11.20 49.37 21.04
CA VAL A 411 -10.86 50.78 20.81
C VAL A 411 -11.25 51.51 22.10
N GLY A 412 -10.76 51.03 23.25
CA GLY A 412 -10.30 51.93 24.27
C GLY A 412 -9.08 52.53 23.61
N LEU A 413 -9.03 53.85 23.55
CA LEU A 413 -7.78 54.55 23.29
C LEU A 413 -6.68 53.78 24.04
N GLN A 414 -5.66 53.29 23.34
CA GLN A 414 -4.44 52.88 24.01
C GLN A 414 -3.86 54.16 24.60
N ALA A 415 -4.37 54.54 25.77
CA ALA A 415 -3.82 55.57 26.62
C ALA A 415 -2.53 54.98 27.18
N ASN A 416 -1.46 55.05 26.37
CA ASN A 416 -0.12 54.86 26.89
C ASN A 416 0.08 55.92 27.97
N TYR A 417 0.20 55.51 29.22
CA TYR A 417 0.43 56.43 30.35
C TYR A 417 1.69 57.29 30.12
N ALA A 418 2.64 56.79 29.32
CA ALA A 418 3.82 57.50 28.84
C ALA A 418 3.50 58.80 28.06
N ASN A 419 2.32 58.93 27.43
CA ASN A 419 1.90 60.14 26.72
C ASN A 419 1.23 61.18 27.63
N PHE A 420 0.95 60.83 28.89
CA PHE A 420 0.20 61.66 29.84
C PHE A 420 0.99 61.93 31.14
N GLU A 421 2.29 61.64 31.14
CA GLU A 421 3.19 61.94 32.27
C GLU A 421 3.13 63.43 32.62
N GLY A 422 2.77 63.74 33.87
CA GLY A 422 2.68 65.11 34.39
C GLY A 422 1.34 65.83 34.22
N LYS A 423 0.33 65.24 33.56
CA LYS A 423 -1.01 65.85 33.44
C LYS A 423 -1.96 65.35 34.52
N SER A 424 -2.83 66.24 35.02
CA SER A 424 -3.90 65.84 35.95
C SER A 424 -5.01 65.09 35.21
N LEU A 425 -5.71 64.20 35.92
CA LEU A 425 -6.84 63.43 35.36
C LEU A 425 -7.90 64.33 34.70
N LYS A 426 -8.09 65.54 35.23
CA LYS A 426 -9.04 66.52 34.71
C LYS A 426 -8.61 67.07 33.33
N GLU A 427 -7.32 67.20 33.08
CA GLU A 427 -6.76 67.66 31.80
C GLU A 427 -6.80 66.55 30.75
N ILE A 428 -6.45 65.33 31.15
CA ILE A 428 -6.49 64.14 30.28
C ILE A 428 -7.92 63.92 29.76
N MET A 429 -8.91 63.95 30.65
CA MET A 429 -10.31 63.79 30.27
C MET A 429 -10.82 64.92 29.38
N ALA A 430 -10.30 66.14 29.54
CA ALA A 430 -10.72 67.29 28.74
C ALA A 430 -10.15 67.26 27.31
N GLU A 431 -8.89 66.82 27.13
CA GLU A 431 -8.26 66.62 25.81
C GLU A 431 -8.97 65.49 25.04
N LEU A 432 -9.18 64.36 25.69
CA LEU A 432 -9.82 63.20 25.09
C LEU A 432 -11.29 63.50 24.70
N GLU A 433 -11.99 64.27 25.53
CA GLU A 433 -13.33 64.77 25.20
C GLU A 433 -13.32 65.77 24.02
N LYS A 434 -12.32 66.67 23.93
CA LYS A 434 -12.17 67.60 22.79
C LYS A 434 -11.98 66.82 21.49
N ASP A 435 -11.08 65.84 21.48
CA ASP A 435 -10.71 65.09 20.27
C ASP A 435 -11.88 64.27 19.75
N VAL A 436 -12.58 63.54 20.63
CA VAL A 436 -13.76 62.75 20.27
C VAL A 436 -14.88 63.62 19.71
N LEU A 437 -15.12 64.80 20.29
CA LEU A 437 -16.17 65.70 19.80
C LEU A 437 -15.82 66.34 18.45
N LEU A 438 -14.55 66.68 18.21
CA LEU A 438 -14.10 67.24 16.94
C LEU A 438 -14.10 66.19 15.81
N GLU A 439 -13.70 64.96 16.10
CA GLU A 439 -13.73 63.86 15.13
C GLU A 439 -15.17 63.48 14.77
N ALA A 440 -16.07 63.41 15.76
CA ALA A 440 -17.49 63.18 15.50
C ALA A 440 -18.12 64.31 14.67
N LEU A 441 -17.68 65.55 14.85
CA LEU A 441 -18.12 66.67 14.02
C LEU A 441 -17.60 66.57 12.58
N LYS A 442 -16.36 66.10 12.37
CA LYS A 442 -15.81 65.83 11.03
C LYS A 442 -16.59 64.73 10.29
N VAL A 443 -16.96 63.66 10.99
CA VAL A 443 -17.67 62.51 10.39
C VAL A 443 -19.13 62.82 10.08
N HIS A 444 -19.83 63.52 10.98
CA HIS A 444 -21.28 63.73 10.87
C HIS A 444 -21.67 65.13 10.36
N GLY A 445 -20.73 66.08 10.29
CA GLY A 445 -20.87 67.40 9.66
C GLY A 445 -21.81 68.40 10.34
N SER A 446 -22.60 67.99 11.35
CA SER A 446 -23.57 68.86 12.03
C SER A 446 -23.73 68.51 13.50
N ILE A 447 -23.73 69.54 14.36
CA ILE A 447 -23.86 69.43 15.82
C ILE A 447 -25.18 68.72 16.21
N ALA A 448 -26.26 68.92 15.44
CA ALA A 448 -27.53 68.26 15.71
C ALA A 448 -27.48 66.74 15.47
N LYS A 449 -26.69 66.29 14.48
CA LYS A 449 -26.49 64.86 14.20
C LYS A 449 -25.58 64.22 15.25
N VAL A 450 -24.49 64.89 15.63
CA VAL A 450 -23.57 64.41 16.67
C VAL A 450 -24.29 64.26 18.02
N ALA A 451 -25.10 65.24 18.42
CA ALA A 451 -25.90 65.19 19.64
C ALA A 451 -26.86 63.99 19.68
N LYS A 452 -27.48 63.68 18.54
CA LYS A 452 -28.39 62.54 18.41
C LYS A 452 -27.65 61.20 18.48
N VAL A 453 -26.50 61.09 17.81
CA VAL A 453 -25.68 59.86 17.79
C VAL A 453 -25.05 59.58 19.15
N MET A 454 -24.55 60.61 19.83
CA MET A 454 -23.92 60.49 21.15
C MET A 454 -24.93 60.51 22.31
N ASN A 455 -26.23 60.63 22.03
CA ASN A 455 -27.31 60.69 23.01
C ASN A 455 -27.14 61.78 24.08
N VAL A 456 -26.71 62.97 23.68
CA VAL A 456 -26.45 64.12 24.57
C VAL A 456 -27.22 65.34 24.05
N ASN A 457 -27.70 66.21 24.94
CA ASN A 457 -28.44 67.40 24.53
C ASN A 457 -27.59 68.32 23.62
N ARG A 458 -28.20 68.85 22.56
CA ARG A 458 -27.55 69.71 21.55
C ARG A 458 -26.86 70.91 22.18
N THR A 459 -27.44 71.52 23.21
CA THR A 459 -26.84 72.66 23.93
C THR A 459 -25.56 72.28 24.67
N THR A 460 -25.45 71.06 25.17
CA THR A 460 -24.25 70.54 25.87
C THR A 460 -23.09 70.34 24.91
N ILE A 461 -23.34 69.72 23.74
CA ILE A 461 -22.30 69.54 22.72
C ILE A 461 -21.85 70.89 22.15
N PHE A 462 -22.79 71.79 21.86
CA PHE A 462 -22.47 73.14 21.37
C PHE A 462 -21.59 73.92 22.37
N ARG A 463 -21.93 73.89 23.67
CA ARG A 463 -21.15 74.55 24.72
C ARG A 463 -19.74 73.97 24.86
N LYS A 464 -19.60 72.64 24.76
CA LYS A 464 -18.30 71.96 24.88
C LYS A 464 -17.41 72.24 23.66
N ILE A 465 -17.94 72.11 22.43
CA ILE A 465 -17.18 72.43 21.22
C ILE A 465 -16.72 73.90 21.25
N ARG A 466 -17.62 74.83 21.58
CA ARG A 466 -17.29 76.26 21.66
C ARG A 466 -16.19 76.55 22.68
N LYS A 467 -16.24 75.91 23.86
CA LYS A 467 -15.20 76.03 24.89
C LYS A 467 -13.82 75.59 24.39
N TYR A 468 -13.75 74.65 23.45
CA TYR A 468 -12.48 74.12 22.91
C TYR A 468 -12.00 74.82 21.64
N THR A 469 -12.89 75.48 20.88
CA THR A 469 -12.53 76.30 19.71
C THR A 469 -12.21 77.76 20.08
N ASP A 470 -12.84 78.32 21.12
CA ASP A 470 -12.58 79.71 21.56
C ASP A 470 -11.36 79.81 22.50
N GLY A 471 -10.66 78.71 22.78
CA GLY A 471 -9.48 78.63 23.66
C GLY A 471 -8.11 78.71 22.94
N GLU A 472 -8.08 78.90 21.62
CA GLU A 472 -6.84 79.10 20.82
C GLU A 472 -6.64 80.57 20.40
N VAL A 473 -7.36 81.52 21.00
CA VAL A 473 -7.05 82.95 20.89
C VAL A 473 -7.05 83.58 22.28
N SER A 474 -5.91 83.49 22.96
CA SER A 474 -5.27 84.53 23.81
C SER A 474 -3.97 84.00 24.39
#